data_AF-A0A8X6NB11-F1
#
_entry.id   AF-A0A8X6NB11-F1
#
_cell.length_a   1.000
_cell.length_b   1.000
_cell.length_c   1.000
_cell.angle_alpha   90.00
_cell.angle_beta   90.00
_cell.angle_gamma   90.00
#
_symmetry.space_group_name_H-M   'P 1'
#
loop_
_entity.id
_entity.type
_entity.pdbx_description
1 polymer ?
#
loop_
_entity_poly.entity_id
_entity_poly.type
_entity_poly.pdbx_seq_one_letter_code
_entity_poly.pdbx_strand_id
1 'polypeptide(L)'
;MIGWILRFLRNCRKAKEQRKHGNQDAEEFAEAERRVIKIMQRETFFDEKNEKFRTLKVCTDEDGLIRLKTKIDYREDSHSF
;
A
#
# COMPACT_ATOMS: atom_id res chain seq x y z
N MET A 1 -10.99 -1.12 9.33
CA MET A 1 -10.79 -0.14 10.43
C MET A 1 -9.91 1.05 10.00
N ILE A 2 -8.68 0.83 9.51
CA ILE A 2 -7.76 1.91 9.06
C ILE A 2 -8.40 2.87 8.06
N GLY A 3 -9.14 2.36 7.07
CA GLY A 3 -9.81 3.21 6.09
C GLY A 3 -10.79 4.22 6.69
N TRP A 4 -11.57 3.82 7.70
CA TRP A 4 -12.45 4.73 8.43
C TRP A 4 -11.67 5.79 9.22
N ILE A 5 -10.53 5.44 9.80
CA ILE A 5 -9.66 6.38 10.50
C ILE A 5 -9.10 7.42 9.53
N LEU A 6 -8.62 6.99 8.36
CA LEU A 6 -8.12 7.89 7.32
C LEU A 6 -9.22 8.82 6.79
N ARG A 7 -10.42 8.28 6.52
CA ARG A 7 -11.58 9.07 6.12
C ARG A 7 -11.96 10.09 7.19
N PHE A 8 -11.98 9.67 8.46
CA PHE A 8 -12.26 10.57 9.58
C PHE A 8 -11.27 11.74 9.61
N LEU A 9 -9.96 11.46 9.57
CA LEU A 9 -8.92 12.49 9.55
C LEU A 9 -9.06 13.44 8.35
N ARG A 10 -9.40 12.91 7.17
CA ARG A 10 -9.63 13.72 5.97
C ARG A 10 -10.88 14.60 6.12
N ASN A 11 -11.96 14.05 6.67
CA ASN A 11 -13.21 14.77 6.91
C ASN A 11 -13.07 15.88 7.98
N CYS A 12 -12.21 15.69 8.99
CA CYS A 12 -11.90 16.73 9.98
C CYS A 12 -11.30 17.99 9.35
N ARG A 13 -10.62 17.85 8.20
CA ARG A 13 -9.99 18.97 7.47
C ARG A 13 -10.90 19.58 6.40
N LYS A 14 -12.12 19.10 6.27
CA LYS A 14 -13.08 19.53 5.25
C LYS A 14 -14.33 20.15 5.87
N ALA A 15 -14.87 21.14 5.16
CA ALA A 15 -16.19 21.69 5.43
C ALA A 15 -17.26 20.59 5.28
N LYS A 16 -18.40 20.75 5.99
CA LYS A 16 -19.37 19.67 6.22
C LYS A 16 -19.91 19.08 4.92
N GLU A 17 -20.17 19.93 3.94
CA GLU A 17 -20.70 19.62 2.62
C GLU A 17 -19.71 18.87 1.71
N GLN A 18 -18.41 18.89 2.02
CA GLN A 18 -17.36 18.22 1.23
C GLN A 18 -16.92 16.88 1.82
N ARG A 19 -17.53 16.46 2.93
CA ARG A 19 -17.17 15.23 3.64
C ARG A 19 -17.69 14.01 2.89
N LYS A 20 -16.87 12.96 2.82
CA LYS A 20 -17.33 11.66 2.31
C LYS A 20 -18.22 10.99 3.36
N HIS A 21 -19.35 10.46 2.91
CA HIS A 21 -20.37 9.77 3.71
C HIS A 21 -20.72 8.41 3.09
N GLY A 22 -21.44 7.56 3.82
CA GLY A 22 -21.83 6.23 3.35
C GLY A 22 -20.66 5.24 3.38
N ASN A 23 -20.72 4.20 2.56
CA ASN A 23 -19.68 3.16 2.51
C ASN A 23 -18.34 3.70 2.01
N GLN A 24 -17.27 2.98 2.33
CA GLN A 24 -15.94 3.28 1.77
C GLN A 24 -15.90 2.93 0.29
N ASP A 25 -15.23 3.76 -0.50
CA ASP A 25 -15.01 3.47 -1.92
C ASP A 25 -13.73 2.65 -2.12
N ALA A 26 -13.54 2.15 -3.34
CA ALA A 26 -12.41 1.30 -3.70
C ALA A 26 -11.06 2.01 -3.49
N GLU A 27 -11.00 3.33 -3.70
CA GLU A 27 -9.80 4.13 -3.50
C GLU A 27 -9.41 4.15 -2.03
N GLU A 28 -10.38 4.35 -1.12
CA GLU A 28 -10.14 4.33 0.32
C GLU A 28 -9.76 2.95 0.84
N PHE A 29 -10.29 1.87 0.24
CA PHE A 29 -9.84 0.51 0.56
C PHE A 29 -8.38 0.31 0.14
N ALA A 30 -8.03 0.68 -1.09
CA ALA A 30 -6.68 0.55 -1.60
C ALA A 30 -5.67 1.41 -0.82
N GLU A 31 -6.04 2.63 -0.43
CA GLU A 31 -5.22 3.50 0.43
C GLU A 31 -5.02 2.87 1.81
N ALA A 32 -6.09 2.34 2.42
CA ALA A 32 -6.03 1.70 3.72
C ALA A 32 -5.12 0.46 3.70
N GLU A 33 -5.24 -0.38 2.69
CA GLU A 33 -4.41 -1.57 2.51
C GLU A 33 -2.93 -1.19 2.40
N ARG A 34 -2.61 -0.26 1.49
CA ARG A 34 -1.24 0.26 1.33
C ARG A 34 -0.68 0.82 2.63
N ARG A 35 -1.50 1.53 3.40
CA ARG A 35 -1.07 2.10 4.70
C ARG A 35 -0.74 1.01 5.71
N VAL A 36 -1.57 -0.03 5.81
CA VAL A 36 -1.35 -1.17 6.71
C VAL A 36 -0.05 -1.89 6.33
N ILE A 37 0.12 -2.22 5.05
CA ILE A 37 1.33 -2.91 4.58
C ILE A 37 2.57 -2.06 4.88
N LYS A 38 2.51 -0.75 4.64
CA LYS A 38 3.64 0.15 4.90
C LYS A 38 4.03 0.19 6.38
N ILE A 39 3.05 0.18 7.28
CA ILE A 39 3.28 0.12 8.73
C ILE A 39 3.96 -1.21 9.09
N MET A 40 3.40 -2.33 8.64
CA MET A 40 3.96 -3.66 8.89
C MET A 40 5.39 -3.79 8.38
N GLN A 41 5.67 -3.35 7.15
CA GLN A 41 7.00 -3.38 6.57
C GLN A 41 7.98 -2.50 7.32
N ARG A 42 7.53 -1.30 7.75
CA ARG A 42 8.36 -0.43 8.57
C ARG A 42 8.71 -1.12 9.87
N GLU A 43 7.73 -1.61 10.62
CA GLU A 43 7.97 -2.27 11.92
C GLU A 43 8.84 -3.52 11.79
N THR A 44 8.64 -4.31 10.73
CA THR A 44 9.38 -5.57 10.54
C THR A 44 10.80 -5.34 10.03
N PHE A 45 11.01 -4.36 9.15
CA PHE A 45 12.26 -4.20 8.41
C PHE A 45 13.04 -2.93 8.77
N PHE A 46 12.67 -2.22 9.85
CA PHE A 46 13.34 -0.99 10.27
C PHE A 46 14.82 -1.21 10.61
N ASP A 47 15.12 -2.27 11.38
CA ASP A 47 16.46 -2.56 11.91
C ASP A 47 17.19 -3.72 11.21
N GLU A 48 16.48 -4.61 10.50
CA GLU A 48 17.08 -5.83 9.91
C GLU A 48 17.64 -5.62 8.49
N LYS A 49 18.01 -4.37 8.14
CA LYS A 49 18.37 -3.99 6.78
C LYS A 49 19.70 -4.61 6.36
N ASN A 50 19.64 -5.83 5.84
CA ASN A 50 20.27 -6.32 4.61
C ASN A 50 20.30 -7.86 4.56
N GLU A 51 20.33 -8.55 5.71
CA GLU A 51 20.50 -10.01 5.72
C GLU A 51 19.29 -10.77 5.15
N LYS A 52 18.06 -10.43 5.60
CA LYS A 52 16.84 -11.11 5.12
C LYS A 52 16.57 -10.90 3.63
N PHE A 53 17.13 -9.84 3.04
CA PHE A 53 16.96 -9.49 1.64
C PHE A 53 18.15 -9.90 0.75
N ARG A 54 19.23 -10.41 1.33
CA ARG A 54 20.49 -10.64 0.62
C ARG A 54 20.36 -11.62 -0.55
N THR A 55 19.44 -12.59 -0.45
CA THR A 55 19.17 -13.60 -1.47
C THR A 55 17.97 -13.25 -2.36
N LEU A 56 17.26 -12.17 -2.05
CA LEU A 56 16.00 -11.80 -2.68
C LEU A 56 16.17 -10.59 -3.60
N LYS A 57 15.51 -10.61 -4.76
CA LYS A 57 15.45 -9.44 -5.65
C LYS A 57 14.39 -8.47 -5.16
N VAL A 58 14.78 -7.63 -4.21
CA VAL A 58 13.90 -6.62 -3.63
C VAL A 58 13.87 -5.35 -4.49
N CYS A 59 12.71 -4.73 -4.64
CA CYS A 59 12.55 -3.39 -5.19
C CYS A 59 11.54 -2.59 -4.37
N THR A 60 11.56 -1.27 -4.53
CA THR A 60 10.54 -0.40 -3.92
C THR A 60 9.60 0.08 -5.02
N ASP A 61 8.29 0.04 -4.77
CA ASP A 61 7.28 0.56 -5.70
C ASP A 61 7.07 2.09 -5.55
N GLU A 62 6.16 2.63 -6.36
CA GLU A 62 5.81 4.06 -6.36
C GLU A 62 5.18 4.53 -5.03
N ASP A 63 4.49 3.64 -4.31
CA ASP A 63 3.90 3.90 -2.99
C ASP A 63 4.94 3.82 -1.84
N GLY A 64 6.18 3.43 -2.17
CA GLY A 64 7.28 3.27 -1.22
C GLY A 64 7.20 1.96 -0.42
N LEU A 65 6.51 0.94 -0.94
CA LEU A 65 6.46 -0.40 -0.39
C LEU A 65 7.59 -1.26 -0.95
N ILE A 66 8.18 -2.07 -0.07
CA ILE A 66 9.17 -3.08 -0.42
C ILE A 66 8.44 -4.24 -1.09
N ARG A 67 8.85 -4.62 -2.31
CA ARG A 67 8.31 -5.71 -3.11
C ARG A 67 9.42 -6.65 -3.58
N LEU A 68 9.03 -7.83 -4.03
CA LEU A 68 9.93 -8.81 -4.63
C LEU A 68 9.69 -8.85 -6.14
N LYS A 69 10.77 -8.76 -6.93
CA LYS A 69 10.74 -9.05 -8.36
C LYS A 69 10.86 -10.54 -8.58
N THR A 70 9.81 -11.15 -9.13
CA THR A 70 9.75 -12.57 -9.50
C THR A 70 9.87 -12.73 -11.02
N LYS A 71 10.03 -13.97 -11.51
CA LYS A 71 10.07 -14.25 -12.96
C LYS A 71 8.77 -13.87 -13.68
N ILE A 72 7.65 -13.81 -12.96
CA ILE A 72 6.34 -13.44 -13.52
C ILE A 72 6.32 -11.96 -13.90
N ASP A 73 7.01 -11.10 -13.14
CA ASP A 73 7.10 -9.65 -13.44
C ASP A 73 7.87 -9.35 -14.73
N TYR A 74 8.63 -10.32 -15.27
CA TYR A 74 9.36 -10.20 -16.54
C TYR A 74 8.63 -10.81 -17.74
N ARG A 75 7.45 -11.39 -17.53
CA ARG A 75 6.70 -11.97 -18.63
C ARG A 75 6.01 -10.83 -19.37
N GLU A 76 6.31 -10.67 -20.66
CA GLU A 76 5.45 -9.87 -21.53
C GLU A 76 4.08 -10.55 -21.54
N ASP A 77 3.04 -9.80 -21.18
CA ASP A 77 1.66 -10.27 -21.28
C ASP A 77 1.39 -10.60 -22.75
N SER A 78 1.39 -11.88 -23.09
CA SER A 78 0.96 -12.33 -24.40
C SER A 78 -0.54 -12.03 -24.49
N HIS A 79 -0.93 -11.07 -25.33
CA HIS A 79 -2.32 -10.66 -25.61
C HIS A 79 -3.21 -11.76 -26.24
N SER A 80 -2.87 -13.04 -26.07
CA SER A 80 -3.68 -14.16 -26.54
C SER A 80 -4.71 -14.51 -25.46
N PHE A 81 -5.93 -13.98 -25.63
CA PHE A 81 -7.15 -14.47 -25.02
C PHE A 81 -7.93 -15.31 -26.04
#